data_AF-A0A0L0GAH4-F1
#
_entry.id   AF-A0A0L0GAH4-F1
#
_cell.length_a   1.000
_cell.length_b   1.000
_cell.length_c   1.000
_cell.angle_alpha   90.00
_cell.angle_beta   90.00
_cell.angle_gamma   90.00
#
_symmetry.space_group_name_H-M   'P 1'
#
loop_
_entity.id
_entity.type
_entity.pdbx_description
1 polymer ?
#
loop_
_entity_poly.entity_id
_entity_poly.type
_entity_poly.pdbx_seq_one_letter_code
_entity_poly.pdbx_strand_id
1 'polypeptide(L)' 'MSSNAANSNTLTDMKEAATSAMNTVSDTVSQAVYGEKSTSQKAADSVDRSGDTAGHKVEKASNTANSVINDMKN' A
#
# COMPACT_ATOMS: atom_id res chain seq x y z
N MET A 1 27.21 47.06 19.32
CA MET A 1 26.18 46.09 19.73
C MET A 1 25.83 45.23 18.52
N SER A 2 26.25 43.95 18.47
CA SER A 2 26.00 43.08 17.30
C SER A 2 25.62 41.63 17.64
N SER A 3 25.66 41.22 18.91
CA SER A 3 25.51 39.80 19.28
C SER A 3 24.06 39.30 19.36
N ASN A 4 23.06 40.18 19.44
CA ASN A 4 21.67 39.77 19.71
C ASN A 4 20.91 39.30 18.45
N ALA A 5 21.20 39.88 17.28
CA ALA A 5 20.54 39.53 16.02
C ALA A 5 21.07 38.22 15.42
N ALA A 6 22.40 38.00 15.49
CA ALA A 6 23.02 36.77 15.01
C ALA A 6 22.54 35.54 15.80
N ASN A 7 22.41 35.66 17.14
CA ASN A 7 21.91 34.59 18.00
C ASN A 7 20.41 34.29 17.77
N SER A 8 19.62 35.31 17.40
CA SER A 8 18.19 35.15 17.10
C SER A 8 17.95 34.37 15.81
N ASN A 9 18.75 34.60 14.76
CA ASN A 9 18.63 33.84 13.52
C ASN A 9 19.02 32.38 13.73
N THR A 10 20.14 32.11 14.42
CA THR A 10 20.55 30.73 14.72
C THR A 10 19.50 29.96 15.53
N LEU A 11 18.84 30.60 16.49
CA LEU A 11 17.77 29.95 17.27
C LEU A 11 16.53 29.62 16.42
N THR A 12 16.16 30.51 15.50
CA THR A 12 15.04 30.28 14.56
C THR A 12 15.37 29.13 13.62
N ASP A 13 16.56 29.14 13.01
CA ASP A 13 17.00 28.09 12.08
C ASP A 13 17.02 26.71 12.77
N MET A 14 17.48 26.64 14.03
CA MET A 14 17.47 25.41 14.81
C MET A 14 16.06 24.90 15.10
N LYS A 15 15.09 25.80 15.37
CA LYS A 15 13.68 25.40 15.59
C LYS A 15 13.05 24.88 14.30
N GLU A 16 13.32 25.50 13.17
CA GLU A 16 12.80 25.08 11.87
C GLU A 16 13.38 23.72 11.46
N ALA A 17 14.68 23.52 11.67
CA ALA A 17 15.35 22.24 11.43
C ALA A 17 14.79 21.12 12.34
N ALA A 18 14.63 21.40 13.64
CA ALA A 18 14.06 20.44 14.58
C ALA A 18 12.61 20.09 14.23
N THR A 19 11.80 21.07 13.84
CA THR A 19 10.41 20.85 13.41
C THR A 19 10.35 20.01 12.13
N SER A 20 11.20 20.31 11.15
CA SER A 20 11.28 19.55 9.90
C SER A 20 11.71 18.10 10.13
N ALA A 21 12.67 17.87 11.04
CA ALA A 21 13.08 16.53 11.44
C ALA A 21 11.95 15.77 12.13
N MET A 22 11.22 16.41 13.05
CA MET A 22 10.06 15.80 13.71
C MET A 22 8.95 15.43 12.73
N ASN A 23 8.65 16.29 11.76
CA ASN A 23 7.66 15.99 10.71
C ASN A 23 8.10 14.78 9.87
N THR A 24 9.37 14.74 9.47
CA THR A 24 9.93 13.62 8.70
C THR A 24 9.83 12.30 9.46
N VAL A 25 10.17 12.30 10.75
CA VAL A 25 10.05 11.12 11.61
C VAL A 25 8.59 10.71 11.77
N SER A 26 7.69 11.68 11.99
CA SER A 26 6.24 11.44 12.13
C SER A 26 5.64 10.80 10.87
N ASP A 27 6.02 11.28 9.69
CA ASP A 27 5.55 10.73 8.41
C ASP A 27 6.07 9.32 8.18
N THR A 28 7.34 9.07 8.53
CA THR A 28 7.96 7.75 8.41
C THR A 28 7.28 6.74 9.33
N VAL A 29 7.04 7.11 10.59
CA VAL A 29 6.33 6.26 11.56
C VAL A 29 4.88 6.03 11.13
N SER A 30 4.21 7.06 10.62
CA SER A 30 2.84 6.93 10.13
C SER A 30 2.74 6.00 8.93
N GLN A 31 3.70 6.03 8.00
CA GLN A 31 3.77 5.06 6.90
C GLN A 31 4.08 3.65 7.40
N ALA A 32 4.98 3.49 8.37
CA ALA A 32 5.30 2.18 8.93
C ALA A 32 4.11 1.55 9.67
N VAL A 33 3.30 2.36 10.37
CA VAL A 33 2.16 1.89 11.17
C VAL A 33 0.89 1.72 10.32
N TYR A 34 0.60 2.68 9.44
CA TYR A 34 -0.67 2.74 8.70
C TYR A 34 -0.53 2.54 7.19
N GLY A 35 0.64 2.78 6.62
CA GLY A 35 0.88 2.71 5.18
C GLY A 35 1.21 1.32 4.66
N GLU A 36 1.88 0.50 5.47
CA GLU A 36 2.22 -0.86 5.04
C GLU A 36 1.08 -1.84 5.35
N LYS A 37 0.43 -2.35 4.30
CA LYS A 37 -0.40 -3.56 4.41
C LYS A 37 0.46 -4.66 5.03
N SER A 38 0.03 -5.20 6.16
CA SER A 38 0.69 -6.33 6.82
C SER A 38 0.95 -7.46 5.82
N THR A 39 2.04 -8.20 5.98
CA THR A 39 2.33 -9.41 5.18
C THR A 39 1.13 -10.34 5.10
N SER A 40 0.34 -10.45 6.17
CA SER A 40 -0.90 -11.23 6.20
C SER A 40 -1.99 -10.67 5.29
N GLN A 41 -2.14 -9.34 5.20
CA GLN A 41 -3.08 -8.68 4.30
C GLN A 41 -2.65 -8.83 2.83
N LYS A 42 -1.36 -8.69 2.53
CA LYS A 42 -0.79 -8.93 1.19
C LYS A 42 -1.01 -10.39 0.76
N ALA A 43 -0.82 -11.34 1.68
CA ALA A 43 -1.08 -12.76 1.45
C ALA A 43 -2.57 -13.04 1.21
N ALA A 44 -3.46 -12.46 2.03
CA ALA A 44 -4.90 -12.59 1.86
C ALA A 44 -5.37 -12.07 0.49
N ASP A 45 -4.95 -10.85 0.09
CA ASP A 45 -5.28 -10.30 -1.23
C ASP A 45 -4.77 -11.18 -2.39
N SER A 46 -3.63 -11.85 -2.19
CA SER A 46 -3.02 -12.71 -3.20
C SER A 46 -3.77 -14.03 -3.34
N VAL A 47 -4.24 -14.60 -2.22
CA VAL A 47 -5.07 -15.80 -2.20
C VAL A 47 -6.44 -15.51 -2.82
N ASP A 48 -7.06 -14.39 -2.45
CA ASP A 48 -8.37 -13.96 -2.96
C ASP A 48 -8.35 -13.82 -4.49
N ARG A 49 -7.38 -13.04 -5.01
CA ARG A 49 -7.18 -12.87 -6.46
C ARG A 49 -6.89 -14.18 -7.20
N SER A 50 -6.17 -15.09 -6.56
CA SER A 50 -5.88 -16.41 -7.12
C SER A 50 -7.13 -17.30 -7.14
N GLY A 51 -7.95 -17.21 -6.10
CA GLY A 51 -9.26 -17.87 -5.98
C GLY A 51 -10.20 -17.44 -7.10
N ASP A 52 -10.36 -16.13 -7.31
CA ASP A 52 -11.19 -15.57 -8.38
C ASP A 52 -10.73 -16.03 -9.76
N THR A 53 -9.41 -16.01 -10.01
CA THR A 53 -8.84 -16.46 -11.28
C THR A 53 -9.09 -17.94 -11.52
N ALA A 54 -8.95 -18.77 -10.48
CA ALA A 54 -9.20 -20.19 -10.55
C ALA A 54 -10.68 -20.48 -10.80
N GLY A 55 -11.58 -19.82 -10.06
CA GLY A 55 -13.03 -19.92 -10.25
C GLY A 55 -13.45 -19.58 -11.68
N HIS A 56 -12.96 -18.45 -12.21
CA HIS A 56 -13.27 -18.04 -13.57
C HIS A 56 -12.78 -19.04 -14.64
N LYS A 57 -11.60 -19.63 -14.45
CA LYS A 57 -11.08 -20.67 -15.36
C LYS A 57 -11.94 -21.94 -15.31
N VAL A 58 -12.38 -22.35 -14.13
CA VAL A 58 -13.24 -23.52 -13.94
C VAL A 58 -14.61 -23.29 -14.57
N GLU A 59 -15.23 -22.14 -14.34
CA GLU A 59 -16.51 -21.78 -14.96
C GLU A 59 -16.42 -21.79 -16.48
N LYS A 60 -15.36 -21.18 -17.05
CA LYS A 60 -15.14 -21.18 -18.49
C LYS A 60 -14.97 -22.60 -19.03
N ALA A 61 -14.19 -23.45 -18.35
CA ALA A 61 -14.01 -24.84 -18.75
C ALA A 61 -15.33 -25.63 -18.68
N SER A 62 -16.11 -25.43 -17.63
CA SER A 62 -17.42 -26.07 -17.44
C SER A 62 -18.42 -25.65 -18.52
N ASN A 63 -18.47 -24.36 -18.87
CA ASN A 63 -19.34 -23.86 -19.93
C ASN A 63 -18.95 -24.40 -21.30
N THR A 64 -17.65 -24.45 -21.60
CA THR A 64 -17.15 -25.08 -22.84
C THR A 64 -17.51 -26.56 -22.89
N ALA A 65 -17.31 -27.31 -21.81
CA ALA A 65 -17.65 -28.73 -21.75
C ALA A 65 -19.16 -28.97 -21.97
N ASN A 66 -20.00 -28.16 -21.33
CA ASN A 66 -21.45 -28.23 -21.52
C ASN A 66 -21.88 -27.90 -22.96
N SER A 67 -21.23 -26.92 -23.60
CA SER A 67 -21.50 -26.60 -25.01
C SER A 67 -21.20 -27.78 -25.92
N VAL A 68 -20.02 -28.41 -25.77
CA VAL A 68 -19.62 -29.58 -26.57
C VAL A 68 -20.57 -30.75 -26.35
N ILE A 69 -21.00 -31.01 -25.11
CA ILE A 69 -21.96 -32.08 -24.81
C ILE A 69 -23.32 -31.82 -25.49
N ASN A 70 -23.79 -30.58 -25.48
CA ASN A 70 -25.04 -30.22 -26.13
C ASN A 70 -24.94 -30.29 -27.66
N ASP A 71 -23.81 -29.89 -28.24
CA ASP A 71 -23.56 -30.00 -29.69
C ASP A 71 -23.53 -31.45 -30.16
N MET A 72 -23.05 -32.39 -29.33
CA MET A 72 -23.07 -33.84 -29.65
C MET A 72 -24.45 -34.49 -29.50
N LYS A 73 -25.38 -33.85 -28.79
CA LYS A 73 -26.74 -34.35 -28.55
C LYS A 73 -27.75 -33.87 -29.59
N ASN A 74 -27.44 -32.79 -30.31
CA ASN A 74 -28.20 -32.28 -31.44
C ASN A 74 -27.75 -32.95 -32.75
#